data_AF-A0A553SSF8-F1
#
_entry.id   AF-A0A553SSF8-F1
#
_cell.length_a   1.000
_cell.length_b   1.000
_cell.length_c   1.000
_cell.angle_alpha   90.00
_cell.angle_beta   90.00
_cell.angle_gamma   90.00
#
_symmetry.space_group_name_H-M   'P 1'
#
loop_
_entity.id
_entity.type
_entity.pdbx_description
1 polymer ?
#
loop_
_entity_poly.entity_id
_entity_poly.type
_entity_poly.pdbx_seq_one_letter_code
_entity_poly.pdbx_strand_id
1 'polypeptide(L)' 'MRLVGLVIAIISIIIVFFQYNFAVLLFGTALIFFGIADYRSKNRTISYIFMTSGLVFIIGILIIGL' A
#
# COMPACT_ATOMS: atom_id res chain seq x y z
N MET A 1 12.46 -3.51 3.40
CA MET A 1 11.21 -2.97 2.80
C MET A 1 10.17 -2.56 3.84
N ARG A 2 10.13 -3.15 5.04
CA ARG A 2 9.19 -2.77 6.10
C ARG A 2 9.25 -1.29 6.50
N LEU A 3 10.46 -0.74 6.68
CA LEU A 3 10.64 0.68 7.03
C LEU A 3 10.18 1.60 5.90
N VAL A 4 10.44 1.23 4.64
CA VAL A 4 9.98 1.97 3.45
C VAL A 4 8.45 1.99 3.38
N GLY A 5 7.80 0.83 3.57
CA GLY A 5 6.34 0.74 3.63
C GLY A 5 5.73 1.60 4.75
N LEU A 6 6.37 1.64 5.93
CA LEU A 6 5.95 2.48 7.05
C LEU A 6 6.03 3.98 6.72
N VAL A 7 7.15 4.42 6.15
CA VAL A 7 7.34 5.82 5.77
C VAL A 7 6.30 6.23 4.73
N ILE A 8 6.08 5.41 3.70
CA ILE A 8 5.08 5.68 2.66
C ILE A 8 3.66 5.70 3.25
N ALA A 9 3.33 4.79 4.17
CA ALA A 9 2.03 4.77 4.84
C ALA A 9 1.77 6.04 5.67
N ILE A 10 2.77 6.53 6.40
CA ILE A 10 2.66 7.79 7.15
C ILE A 10 2.48 8.98 6.20
N ILE A 11 3.25 9.03 5.11
CA ILE A 11 3.13 10.08 4.09
C ILE A 11 1.73 10.04 3.45
N SER A 12 1.18 8.85 3.19
CA SER A 12 -0.18 8.68 2.66
C SER A 12 -1.23 9.31 3.59
N ILE A 13 -1.12 9.14 4.90
CA ILE A 13 -2.05 9.75 5.88
C ILE A 13 -2.03 11.28 5.78
N ILE A 14 -0.84 11.86 5.60
CA ILE A 14 -0.71 13.32 5.45
C ILE A 14 -1.31 13.79 4.12
N ILE A 15 -1.07 13.05 3.02
CA ILE A 15 -1.52 13.42 1.68
C ILE A 15 -3.04 13.27 1.50
N VAL A 16 -3.71 12.40 2.28
CA VAL A 16 -5.18 12.25 2.25
C VAL A 16 -5.91 13.60 2.37
N PHE A 17 -5.38 14.54 3.16
CA PHE A 17 -5.98 15.86 3.39
C PHE A 17 -5.85 16.82 2.20
N PHE A 18 -4.97 16.54 1.24
CA PHE A 18 -4.71 17.40 0.07
C PHE A 18 -5.17 16.76 -1.24
N GLN A 19 -4.91 15.46 -1.41
CA GLN A 19 -5.14 14.71 -2.64
C GLN A 19 -5.49 13.26 -2.30
N TYR A 20 -6.78 12.98 -2.13
CA TYR A 20 -7.28 11.66 -1.75
C TYR A 20 -6.80 10.55 -2.71
N ASN A 21 -6.87 10.77 -4.01
CA ASN A 21 -6.51 9.77 -5.02
C ASN A 21 -5.04 9.36 -4.92
N PHE A 22 -4.15 10.34 -4.80
CA PHE A 22 -2.73 10.10 -4.57
C PHE A 22 -2.45 9.39 -3.25
N ALA A 23 -3.18 9.75 -2.21
CA ALA A 23 -3.02 9.15 -0.90
C ALA A 23 -3.42 7.67 -0.89
N VAL A 24 -4.50 7.30 -1.57
CA VAL A 24 -4.95 5.91 -1.75
C VAL A 24 -3.94 5.11 -2.58
N LEU A 25 -3.37 5.71 -3.63
CA LEU A 25 -2.33 5.07 -4.44
C LEU A 25 -1.05 4.81 -3.61
N LEU A 26 -0.62 5.80 -2.82
CA LEU A 26 0.50 5.65 -1.89
C LEU A 26 0.23 4.61 -0.81
N PHE A 27 -1.01 4.53 -0.31
CA PHE A 27 -1.40 3.50 0.64
C PHE A 27 -1.33 2.10 0.02
N GLY A 28 -1.86 1.92 -1.20
CA GLY A 28 -1.79 0.65 -1.92
C GLY A 28 -0.35 0.19 -2.18
N THR A 29 0.54 1.11 -2.55
CA THR A 29 1.98 0.79 -2.70
C THR A 29 2.66 0.45 -1.37
N ALA A 30 2.31 1.12 -0.26
CA ALA A 30 2.80 0.77 1.07
C ALA A 30 2.40 -0.66 1.47
N LEU A 31 1.16 -1.07 1.18
CA LEU A 31 0.69 -2.44 1.42
C LEU A 31 1.49 -3.46 0.61
N ILE A 32 1.82 -3.18 -0.65
CA ILE A 32 2.70 -4.07 -1.44
C ILE A 32 4.08 -4.19 -0.78
N PHE A 33 4.67 -3.09 -0.30
CA PHE A 33 5.96 -3.14 0.39
C PHE A 33 5.92 -3.93 1.71
N PHE A 34 4.80 -3.86 2.45
CA PHE A 34 4.58 -4.72 3.62
C PHE A 34 4.43 -6.18 3.22
N GLY A 35 3.68 -6.46 2.17
CA GLY A 35 3.54 -7.80 1.62
C GLY A 35 4.89 -8.41 1.23
N ILE A 36 5.75 -7.67 0.54
CA ILE A 36 7.10 -8.13 0.19
C ILE A 36 7.97 -8.34 1.43
N ALA A 37 7.86 -7.45 2.43
CA ALA A 37 8.59 -7.59 3.69
C ALA A 37 8.20 -8.87 4.45
N ASP A 38 6.90 -9.16 4.53
CA ASP A 38 6.37 -10.34 5.23
C ASP A 38 6.60 -11.64 4.46
N TYR A 39 6.65 -11.58 3.12
CA TYR A 39 7.07 -12.71 2.28
C TYR A 39 8.47 -13.18 2.68
N ARG A 40 9.38 -12.22 2.88
CA ARG A 40 10.75 -12.47 3.31
C ARG A 40 10.82 -12.96 4.76
N SER A 41 9.86 -12.58 5.60
CA SER A 41 9.77 -12.98 7.02
C SER A 41 9.08 -14.34 7.25
N LYS A 42 8.91 -15.16 6.19
CA LYS A 42 8.32 -16.51 6.22
C LYS A 42 6.82 -16.58 6.48
N ASN A 43 6.13 -15.45 6.67
CA ASN A 43 4.69 -15.40 6.88
C ASN A 43 3.94 -15.16 5.55
N ARG A 44 3.87 -16.22 4.74
CA ARG A 44 3.34 -16.15 3.36
C ARG A 44 1.86 -15.74 3.31
N THR A 45 1.05 -16.16 4.28
CA THR A 45 -0.38 -15.82 4.30
C THR A 45 -0.58 -14.32 4.47
N ILE A 46 0.08 -13.70 5.45
CA ILE A 46 -0.02 -12.26 5.69
C ILE A 46 0.53 -11.48 4.49
N SER A 47 1.62 -11.97 3.90
CA SER A 47 2.18 -11.39 2.68
C SER A 47 1.19 -11.31 1.53
N TYR A 48 0.46 -12.41 1.24
CA TYR A 48 -0.54 -12.41 0.18
C TYR A 48 -1.72 -11.50 0.48
N ILE A 49 -2.16 -11.41 1.75
CA ILE A 49 -3.22 -10.48 2.15
C ILE A 49 -2.80 -9.03 1.87
N PHE A 50 -1.58 -8.66 2.24
CA PHE A 50 -1.07 -7.32 1.97
C PHE A 50 -0.90 -7.02 0.49
N MET A 51 -0.35 -7.96 -0.29
CA MET A 51 -0.17 -7.79 -1.73
C MET A 51 -1.51 -7.66 -2.47
N THR A 52 -2.47 -8.54 -2.17
CA THR A 52 -3.80 -8.50 -2.80
C THR A 52 -4.57 -7.25 -2.41
N SER A 53 -4.56 -6.86 -1.13
CA SER A 53 -5.18 -5.62 -0.67
C SER A 53 -4.55 -4.39 -1.34
N GLY A 54 -3.22 -4.34 -1.42
CA GLY A 54 -2.52 -3.24 -2.09
C GLY A 54 -2.89 -3.11 -3.57
N LEU A 55 -2.98 -4.24 -4.28
CA LEU A 55 -3.44 -4.27 -5.68
C LEU A 55 -4.89 -3.78 -5.82
N VAL A 56 -5.79 -4.18 -4.93
CA VAL A 56 -7.19 -3.71 -4.95
C VAL A 56 -7.27 -2.20 -4.80
N PHE A 57 -6.50 -1.59 -3.89
CA PHE A 57 -6.48 -0.13 -3.74
C PHE A 57 -5.93 0.59 -4.98
N ILE A 58 -4.85 0.07 -5.59
CA ILE A 58 -4.26 0.66 -6.80
C ILE A 58 -5.20 0.53 -8.00
N ILE A 59 -5.78 -0.65 -8.21
CA ILE A 59 -6.70 -0.89 -9.32
C ILE A 59 -7.97 -0.06 -9.12
N GLY A 60 -8.51 -0.04 -7.90
CA GLY A 60 -9.70 0.73 -7.56
C GLY A 60 -9.53 2.21 -7.90
N ILE A 61 -8.40 2.81 -7.55
CA ILE A 61 -8.16 4.22 -7.86
C ILE A 61 -7.93 4.48 -9.36
N LEU A 62 -7.25 3.56 -10.06
CA LEU A 62 -7.07 3.66 -11.52
C LEU A 62 -8.39 3.58 -12.29
N ILE A 63 -9.37 2.81 -11.80
CA ILE A 63 -10.70 2.72 -12.41
C ILE A 63 -11.52 3.99 -12.19
N ILE A 64 -11.46 4.57 -10.98
CA ILE A 64 -12.20 5.79 -10.64
C ILE A 64 -11.63 7.01 -11.38
N GLY A 65 -10.35 6.97 -11.74
CA GLY A 65 -9.62 8.09 -12.33
C GLY A 65 -8.78 8.80 -11.27
N LEU A 66 -7.53 9.12 -11.63
CA LEU A 66 -6.55 9.73 -10.74
C LEU A 66 -6.77 11.22 -10.56
#